data_AF-A0A1Z2SEN7-F1
#
_entry.id   AF-A0A1Z2SEN7-F1
#
_cell.length_a   1.000
_cell.length_b   1.000
_cell.length_c   1.000
_cell.angle_alpha   90.00
_cell.angle_beta   90.00
_cell.angle_gamma   90.00
#
_symmetry.space_group_name_H-M   'P 1'
#
loop_
_entity.id
_entity.type
_entity.pdbx_description
1 polymer ?
#
loop_
_entity_poly.entity_id
_entity_poly.type
_entity_poly.pdbx_seq_one_letter_code
_entity_poly.pdbx_strand_id
1 'polypeptide(L)'
;MYVVGLFFVFVVSVLVHLPANMALKFIPQPRELLLSGVGGTIWHGEVQSAKWMNYDLGSLVWNLRPFSLFKGQLAAGIALGKRHEVALRGTGEVGVDFSGVYVRNLSLTAPARFVAENMHLPLPVSADGAFKLVIDNYRYQPPFCAEGEGEITWTNAQISMLSQSVPLEKVSARLTCENGQISLKGQQVSDALQSEYSMVLTPQDQYQFQGWVKPGERLPKMFNQWIQTYASTDAQGRYSFQSNGTLTLPN
;
A
#
# COMPACT_ATOMS: atom_id res chain seq x y z
N MET A 1 -15.64 -23.96 43.48
CA MET A 1 -16.44 -23.40 42.35
C MET A 1 -16.43 -21.87 42.32
N TYR A 2 -16.71 -21.16 43.42
CA TYR A 2 -16.78 -19.68 43.41
C TYR A 2 -15.48 -18.96 43.05
N VAL A 3 -14.33 -19.43 43.55
CA VAL A 3 -13.01 -18.81 43.26
C VAL A 3 -12.66 -18.90 41.77
N VAL A 4 -13.00 -20.01 41.12
CA VAL A 4 -12.79 -20.19 39.67
C VAL A 4 -13.70 -19.27 38.87
N GLY A 5 -14.97 -19.13 39.27
CA GLY A 5 -15.90 -18.19 38.64
C GLY A 5 -15.47 -16.74 38.80
N LEU A 6 -15.01 -16.34 40.00
CA LEU A 6 -14.56 -14.98 40.29
C LEU A 6 -13.27 -14.64 39.55
N PHE A 7 -12.34 -15.59 39.46
CA PHE A 7 -11.14 -15.46 38.63
C PHE A 7 -11.46 -15.33 37.15
N PHE A 8 -12.38 -16.15 36.63
CA PHE A 8 -12.80 -16.07 35.22
C PHE A 8 -13.46 -14.72 34.90
N VAL A 9 -14.38 -14.25 35.75
CA VAL A 9 -15.03 -12.93 35.60
C VAL A 9 -14.01 -11.81 35.68
N PHE A 10 -13.04 -11.90 36.59
CA PHE A 10 -11.96 -10.92 36.69
C PHE A 10 -11.12 -10.87 35.41
N VAL A 11 -10.67 -12.02 34.90
CA VAL A 11 -9.87 -12.11 33.67
C VAL A 11 -10.64 -11.57 32.46
N VAL A 12 -11.92 -11.96 32.32
CA VAL A 12 -12.78 -11.46 31.25
C VAL A 12 -12.98 -9.95 31.39
N SER A 13 -13.21 -9.43 32.60
CA SER A 13 -13.39 -8.01 32.84
C SER A 13 -12.14 -7.22 32.46
N VAL A 14 -10.95 -7.71 32.84
CA VAL A 14 -9.66 -7.09 32.48
C VAL A 14 -9.47 -7.08 30.97
N LEU A 15 -9.76 -8.19 30.28
CA LEU A 15 -9.65 -8.28 28.82
C LEU A 15 -10.64 -7.35 28.09
N VAL A 16 -11.87 -7.23 28.59
CA VAL A 16 -12.89 -6.36 27.99
C VAL A 16 -12.58 -4.87 28.19
N HIS A 17 -12.04 -4.50 29.35
CA HIS A 17 -11.79 -3.11 29.72
C HIS A 17 -10.34 -2.67 29.52
N LEU A 18 -9.49 -3.49 28.88
CA LEU A 18 -8.09 -3.16 28.69
C LEU A 18 -7.96 -1.89 27.82
N PRO A 19 -7.35 -0.82 28.32
CA PRO A 19 -7.22 0.42 27.57
C PRO A 19 -6.19 0.26 26.45
N ALA A 20 -6.48 0.89 25.31
CA ALA A 20 -5.63 0.82 24.11
C ALA A 20 -4.18 1.25 24.39
N ASN A 21 -3.99 2.26 25.24
CA ASN A 21 -2.70 2.83 25.56
C ASN A 21 -1.74 1.86 26.29
N MET A 22 -2.26 0.87 27.01
CA MET A 22 -1.45 -0.15 27.67
C MET A 22 -1.10 -1.26 26.70
N ALA A 23 -2.07 -1.73 25.91
CA ALA A 23 -1.85 -2.81 24.94
C ALA A 23 -0.84 -2.41 23.85
N LEU A 24 -0.91 -1.18 23.35
CA LEU A 24 0.00 -0.67 22.32
C LEU A 24 1.47 -0.58 22.77
N LYS A 25 1.76 -0.62 24.08
CA LYS A 25 3.14 -0.69 24.61
C LYS A 25 3.74 -2.09 24.53
N PHE A 26 2.90 -3.13 24.51
CA PHE A 26 3.34 -4.52 24.40
C PHE A 26 3.46 -4.97 22.94
N ILE A 27 2.88 -4.22 22.00
CA ILE A 27 3.06 -4.45 20.57
C ILE A 27 4.38 -3.79 20.17
N PRO A 28 5.31 -4.53 19.52
CA PRO A 28 6.54 -3.92 19.01
C PRO A 28 6.16 -2.85 17.98
N GLN A 29 6.40 -1.60 18.34
CA GLN A 29 6.15 -0.47 17.45
C GLN A 29 7.31 -0.35 16.46
N PRO A 30 7.03 -0.06 15.17
CA PRO A 30 8.10 0.26 14.24
C PRO A 30 8.87 1.48 14.77
N ARG A 31 10.19 1.50 14.52
CA ARG A 31 11.03 2.66 14.90
C ARG A 31 10.42 3.93 14.29
N GLU A 32 10.43 5.00 15.08
CA GLU A 32 9.96 6.34 14.69
C GLU A 32 8.44 6.48 14.46
N LEU A 33 7.62 5.55 14.96
CA LEU A 33 6.17 5.73 15.01
C LEU A 33 5.75 6.48 16.28
N LEU A 34 5.24 7.70 16.11
CA LEU A 34 4.71 8.56 17.16
C LEU A 34 3.17 8.53 17.11
N LEU A 35 2.55 7.93 18.12
CA LEU A 35 1.10 7.91 18.29
C LEU A 35 0.69 8.94 19.35
N SER A 36 -0.15 9.89 18.97
CA SER A 36 -0.66 10.95 19.85
C SER A 36 -2.19 10.84 20.02
N GLY A 37 -2.65 11.09 21.24
CA GLY A 37 -4.08 11.06 21.57
C GLY A 37 -4.69 9.66 21.43
N VAL A 38 -4.02 8.63 21.94
CA VAL A 38 -4.56 7.26 22.00
C VAL A 38 -5.74 7.23 22.97
N GLY A 39 -6.91 6.85 22.48
CA GLY A 39 -8.15 6.71 23.25
C GLY A 39 -8.83 5.37 23.03
N GLY A 40 -9.76 5.03 23.93
CA GLY A 40 -10.58 3.82 23.83
C GLY A 40 -9.96 2.55 24.43
N THR A 41 -10.53 1.41 24.08
CA THR A 41 -10.13 0.08 24.54
C THR A 41 -9.35 -0.65 23.45
N ILE A 42 -8.80 -1.81 23.78
CA ILE A 42 -8.26 -2.69 22.73
C ILE A 42 -9.31 -3.01 21.67
N TRP A 43 -10.59 -3.13 22.05
CA TRP A 43 -11.67 -3.50 21.14
C TRP A 43 -12.07 -2.38 20.20
N HIS A 44 -12.24 -1.18 20.75
CA HIS A 44 -12.63 0.01 20.01
C HIS A 44 -11.71 1.13 20.44
N GLY A 45 -10.72 1.41 19.62
CA GLY A 45 -9.71 2.41 19.91
C GLY A 45 -9.54 3.41 18.79
N GLU A 46 -9.02 4.56 19.16
CA GLU A 46 -8.65 5.64 18.25
C GLU A 46 -7.29 6.20 18.60
N VAL A 47 -6.60 6.68 17.59
CA VAL A 47 -5.39 7.49 17.67
C VAL A 47 -5.69 8.76 16.90
N GLN A 48 -5.53 9.91 17.56
CA GLN A 48 -5.84 11.20 16.96
C GLN A 48 -4.83 11.59 15.88
N SER A 49 -3.54 11.29 16.10
CA SER A 49 -2.48 11.51 15.11
C SER A 49 -1.44 10.41 15.23
N ALA A 50 -1.24 9.70 14.13
CA ALA A 50 -0.15 8.78 13.93
C ALA A 50 0.86 9.44 12.99
N LYS A 51 2.08 9.65 13.46
CA LYS A 51 3.21 10.12 12.66
C LYS A 51 4.25 9.03 12.56
N TRP A 52 4.74 8.79 11.36
CA TRP A 52 5.84 7.86 11.15
C TRP A 52 6.98 8.62 10.50
N MET A 53 8.11 8.73 11.19
CA MET A 53 9.22 9.62 10.78
C MET A 53 8.70 11.07 10.62
N ASN A 54 8.81 11.64 9.41
CA ASN A 54 8.28 12.97 9.06
C ASN A 54 6.87 12.95 8.45
N TYR A 55 6.22 11.78 8.40
CA TYR A 55 4.95 11.60 7.70
C TYR A 55 3.77 11.61 8.66
N ASP A 56 2.79 12.46 8.38
CA ASP A 56 1.51 12.44 9.09
C ASP A 56 0.55 11.45 8.42
N LEU A 57 0.36 10.29 9.05
CA LEU A 57 -0.60 9.27 8.65
C LEU A 57 -2.03 9.62 9.13
N GLY A 58 -2.15 10.65 9.97
CA GLY A 58 -3.41 11.15 10.48
C GLY A 58 -4.05 10.29 11.55
N SER A 59 -5.37 10.38 11.65
CA SER A 59 -6.14 9.63 12.64
C SER A 59 -6.30 8.17 12.24
N LEU A 60 -6.08 7.25 13.17
CA LEU A 60 -6.32 5.81 13.00
C LEU A 60 -7.42 5.38 13.96
N VAL A 61 -8.43 4.68 13.46
CA VAL A 61 -9.50 4.08 14.26
C VAL A 61 -9.53 2.59 13.97
N TRP A 62 -9.64 1.77 15.02
CA TRP A 62 -9.81 0.33 14.86
C TRP A 62 -11.01 -0.17 15.67
N ASN A 63 -11.64 -1.21 15.13
CA ASN A 63 -12.75 -1.91 15.74
C ASN A 63 -12.57 -3.43 15.58
N LEU A 64 -12.17 -4.10 16.66
CA LEU A 64 -12.08 -5.54 16.77
C LEU A 64 -13.48 -6.15 16.83
N ARG A 65 -13.68 -7.23 16.08
CA ARG A 65 -14.95 -7.97 15.96
C ARG A 65 -14.92 -9.15 16.93
N PRO A 66 -15.49 -9.05 18.15
CA PRO A 66 -15.34 -10.13 19.15
C PRO A 66 -16.00 -11.43 18.70
N PHE A 67 -17.09 -11.32 17.93
CA PHE A 67 -17.79 -12.48 17.37
C PHE A 67 -16.96 -13.26 16.35
N SER A 68 -15.88 -12.69 15.82
CA SER A 68 -14.99 -13.41 14.92
C SER A 68 -14.26 -14.55 15.65
N LEU A 69 -14.07 -14.42 16.98
CA LEU A 69 -13.43 -15.44 17.82
C LEU A 69 -14.20 -16.76 17.82
N PHE A 70 -15.54 -16.73 17.72
CA PHE A 70 -16.35 -17.94 17.59
C PHE A 70 -16.11 -18.69 16.27
N LYS A 71 -15.57 -18.00 15.25
CA LYS A 71 -15.13 -18.58 13.98
C LYS A 71 -13.64 -18.98 13.99
N GLY A 72 -12.97 -18.88 15.13
CA GLY A 72 -11.54 -19.17 15.26
C GLY A 72 -10.62 -18.12 14.63
N GLN A 73 -11.08 -16.89 14.48
CA GLN A 73 -10.29 -15.79 13.90
C GLN A 73 -10.40 -14.52 14.75
N LEU A 74 -9.35 -13.71 14.81
CA LEU A 74 -9.36 -12.39 15.43
C LEU A 74 -9.32 -11.34 14.31
N ALA A 75 -10.42 -10.63 14.07
CA ALA A 75 -10.54 -9.66 12.98
C ALA A 75 -10.77 -8.25 13.53
N ALA A 76 -10.16 -7.24 12.90
CA ALA A 76 -10.30 -5.83 13.22
C ALA A 76 -10.52 -5.01 11.95
N GLY A 77 -11.58 -4.20 11.94
CA GLY A 77 -11.77 -3.16 10.93
C GLY A 77 -10.91 -1.95 11.27
N ILE A 78 -10.14 -1.48 10.31
CA ILE A 78 -9.26 -0.32 10.42
C ILE A 78 -9.75 0.79 9.50
N ALA A 79 -9.70 2.04 9.98
CA ALA A 79 -9.94 3.24 9.20
C ALA A 79 -8.87 4.30 9.49
N LEU A 80 -8.22 4.79 8.43
CA LEU A 80 -7.17 5.81 8.42
C LEU A 80 -7.71 7.11 7.81
N GLY A 81 -7.28 8.26 8.36
CA GLY A 81 -7.51 9.56 7.74
C GLY A 81 -8.96 10.06 7.78
N LYS A 82 -9.72 9.72 8.83
CA LYS A 82 -11.11 10.20 9.01
C LYS A 82 -11.24 11.73 9.13
N ARG A 83 -10.18 12.44 9.57
CA ARG A 83 -10.17 13.91 9.60
C ARG A 83 -9.75 14.51 8.25
N HIS A 84 -10.38 15.62 7.89
CA HIS A 84 -10.30 16.23 6.56
C HIS A 84 -8.89 16.67 6.11
N GLU A 85 -7.93 16.80 7.03
CA GLU A 85 -6.61 17.41 6.79
C GLU A 85 -5.50 16.42 6.40
N VAL A 86 -5.80 15.12 6.29
CA VAL A 86 -4.78 14.09 6.10
C VAL A 86 -4.64 13.72 4.62
N ALA A 87 -3.39 13.66 4.13
CA ALA A 87 -3.09 13.23 2.76
C ALA A 87 -3.48 11.75 2.52
N LEU A 88 -3.33 10.89 3.53
CA LEU A 88 -3.62 9.46 3.41
C LEU A 88 -5.01 9.11 3.98
N ARG A 89 -5.82 8.39 3.20
CA ARG A 89 -7.09 7.83 3.65
C ARG A 89 -7.15 6.34 3.37
N GLY A 90 -7.75 5.57 4.26
CA GLY A 90 -7.96 4.16 3.96
C GLY A 90 -8.90 3.45 4.91
N THR A 91 -9.39 2.30 4.46
CA THR A 91 -10.24 1.39 5.22
C THR A 91 -9.86 -0.03 4.89
N GLY A 92 -9.94 -0.95 5.84
CA GLY A 92 -9.72 -2.36 5.57
C GLY A 92 -10.04 -3.24 6.75
N GLU A 93 -10.06 -4.54 6.54
CA GLU A 93 -10.09 -5.53 7.61
C GLU A 93 -8.73 -6.21 7.70
N VAL A 94 -8.17 -6.25 8.90
CA VAL A 94 -6.98 -7.07 9.20
C VAL A 94 -7.39 -8.14 10.20
N GLY A 95 -6.85 -9.34 10.06
CA GLY A 95 -7.12 -10.38 11.03
C GLY A 95 -6.06 -11.45 11.07
N VAL A 96 -6.19 -12.35 12.04
CA VAL A 96 -5.38 -13.56 12.16
C VAL A 96 -6.32 -14.75 12.35
N ASP A 97 -6.07 -15.80 11.58
CA ASP A 97 -6.74 -17.09 11.66
C ASP A 97 -5.70 -18.23 11.82
N PHE A 98 -6.15 -19.49 11.79
CA PHE A 98 -5.26 -20.64 11.87
C PHE A 98 -4.25 -20.75 10.72
N SER A 99 -4.50 -20.06 9.61
CA SER A 99 -3.64 -20.00 8.42
C SER A 99 -2.75 -18.74 8.42
N GLY A 100 -2.76 -17.94 9.48
CA GLY A 100 -1.89 -16.78 9.65
C GLY A 100 -2.61 -15.44 9.54
N VAL A 101 -1.84 -14.40 9.22
CA VAL A 101 -2.35 -13.03 9.12
C VAL A 101 -2.97 -12.80 7.74
N TYR A 102 -4.16 -12.19 7.71
CA TYR A 102 -4.84 -11.81 6.49
C TYR A 102 -5.28 -10.36 6.50
N VAL A 103 -5.45 -9.80 5.30
CA VAL A 103 -6.04 -8.49 5.03
C VAL A 103 -7.15 -8.67 4.01
N ARG A 104 -8.27 -7.98 4.18
CA ARG A 104 -9.43 -8.02 3.28
C ARG A 104 -10.01 -6.64 3.04
N ASN A 105 -10.52 -6.42 1.83
CA ASN A 105 -11.21 -5.19 1.43
C ASN A 105 -10.42 -3.92 1.83
N LEU A 106 -9.10 -3.97 1.70
CA LEU A 106 -8.27 -2.81 1.98
C LEU A 106 -8.44 -1.84 0.81
N SER A 107 -8.84 -0.61 1.10
CA SER A 107 -8.80 0.50 0.16
C SER A 107 -7.96 1.60 0.77
N LEU A 108 -6.93 2.03 0.06
CA LEU A 108 -6.04 3.10 0.44
C LEU A 108 -6.02 4.15 -0.67
N THR A 109 -6.10 5.42 -0.32
CA THR A 109 -6.05 6.55 -1.27
C THR A 109 -5.07 7.58 -0.78
N ALA A 110 -4.20 8.04 -1.69
CA ALA A 110 -3.18 9.04 -1.41
C ALA A 110 -2.99 9.99 -2.62
N PRO A 111 -2.77 11.29 -2.41
CA PRO A 111 -2.30 12.20 -3.45
C PRO A 111 -0.99 11.71 -4.05
N ALA A 112 -0.85 11.83 -5.37
CA ALA A 112 0.35 11.41 -6.07
C ALA A 112 1.60 12.18 -5.62
N ARG A 113 1.43 13.45 -5.24
CA ARG A 113 2.50 14.29 -4.68
C ARG A 113 3.09 13.70 -3.40
N PHE A 114 2.22 13.25 -2.48
CA PHE A 114 2.65 12.61 -1.24
C PHE A 114 3.47 11.33 -1.52
N VAL A 115 3.09 10.55 -2.54
CA VAL A 115 3.87 9.35 -2.91
C VAL A 115 5.20 9.74 -3.56
N ALA A 116 5.20 10.70 -4.48
CA ALA A 116 6.39 11.12 -5.22
C ALA A 116 7.43 11.81 -4.33
N GLU A 117 7.02 12.70 -3.43
CA GLU A 117 7.92 13.36 -2.46
C GLU A 117 8.58 12.36 -1.50
N ASN A 118 7.90 11.26 -1.21
CA ASN A 118 8.41 10.20 -0.35
C ASN A 118 9.30 9.18 -1.08
N MET A 119 9.33 9.20 -2.42
CA MET A 119 10.28 8.43 -3.20
C MET A 119 11.56 9.28 -3.35
N HIS A 120 12.66 8.81 -2.78
CA HIS A 120 13.98 9.44 -2.92
C HIS A 120 14.53 9.29 -4.36
N LEU A 121 13.91 9.99 -5.31
CA LEU A 121 14.29 9.95 -6.71
C LEU A 121 15.47 10.89 -6.96
N PRO A 122 16.43 10.49 -7.82
CA PRO A 122 17.62 11.31 -8.13
C PRO A 122 17.29 12.57 -8.95
N LEU A 123 16.09 12.69 -9.49
CA LEU A 123 15.63 13.81 -10.30
C LEU A 123 14.35 14.41 -9.69
N PRO A 124 14.13 15.74 -9.79
CA PRO A 124 12.92 16.39 -9.31
C PRO A 124 11.74 16.03 -10.22
N VAL A 125 11.12 14.88 -9.92
CA VAL A 125 9.90 14.40 -10.55
C VAL A 125 8.76 14.69 -9.60
N SER A 126 7.73 15.35 -10.12
CA SER A 126 6.46 15.54 -9.42
C SER A 126 5.36 14.76 -10.11
N ALA A 127 4.43 14.26 -9.31
CA ALA A 127 3.29 13.49 -9.78
C ALA A 127 2.00 14.15 -9.28
N ASP A 128 1.07 14.40 -10.19
CA ASP A 128 -0.24 14.97 -9.88
C ASP A 128 -1.35 13.91 -9.96
N GLY A 129 -2.51 14.19 -9.36
CA GLY A 129 -3.63 13.25 -9.28
C GLY A 129 -3.64 12.44 -7.98
N ALA A 130 -4.33 11.30 -7.99
CA ALA A 130 -4.52 10.46 -6.81
C ALA A 130 -4.31 8.99 -7.10
N PHE A 131 -3.52 8.32 -6.26
CA PHE A 131 -3.38 6.88 -6.22
C PHE A 131 -4.46 6.27 -5.34
N LYS A 132 -5.04 5.18 -5.83
CA LYS A 132 -5.95 4.30 -5.09
C LYS A 132 -5.43 2.88 -5.19
N LEU A 133 -5.12 2.28 -4.05
CA LEU A 133 -4.82 0.86 -3.92
C LEU A 133 -6.07 0.17 -3.35
N VAL A 134 -6.47 -0.93 -3.98
CA VAL A 134 -7.50 -1.83 -3.49
C VAL A 134 -6.88 -3.23 -3.39
N ILE A 135 -7.03 -3.88 -2.25
CA ILE A 135 -6.64 -5.28 -2.04
C ILE A 135 -7.88 -6.01 -1.56
N ASP A 136 -8.34 -6.97 -2.35
CA ASP A 136 -9.55 -7.72 -2.06
C ASP A 136 -9.28 -8.76 -0.97
N ASN A 137 -8.22 -9.54 -1.17
CA ASN A 137 -7.68 -10.47 -0.20
C ASN A 137 -6.15 -10.42 -0.24
N TYR A 138 -5.53 -10.65 0.91
CA TYR A 138 -4.10 -10.85 1.03
C TYR A 138 -3.83 -11.71 2.24
N ARG A 139 -3.02 -12.76 2.08
CA ARG A 139 -2.61 -13.63 3.16
C ARG A 139 -1.10 -13.59 3.28
N TYR A 140 -0.63 -13.15 4.44
CA TYR A 140 0.78 -13.08 4.72
C TYR A 140 1.34 -14.49 4.99
N GLN A 141 2.40 -14.83 4.29
CA GLN A 141 3.22 -16.00 4.54
C GLN A 141 4.66 -15.65 4.14
N PRO A 142 5.68 -15.94 4.97
CA PRO A 142 7.06 -15.67 4.60
C PRO A 142 7.42 -16.32 3.26
N PRO A 143 8.12 -15.63 2.35
CA PRO A 143 8.72 -14.30 2.53
C PRO A 143 7.81 -13.10 2.26
N PHE A 144 6.72 -13.27 1.49
CA PHE A 144 5.80 -12.18 1.15
C PHE A 144 4.34 -12.52 1.45
N CYS A 145 3.77 -13.47 0.71
CA CYS A 145 2.37 -13.84 0.80
C CYS A 145 2.11 -15.27 0.28
N ALA A 146 1.06 -15.89 0.80
CA ALA A 146 0.56 -17.16 0.25
C ALA A 146 -0.31 -16.90 -0.99
N GLU A 147 -1.24 -15.96 -0.85
CA GLU A 147 -2.18 -15.53 -1.88
C GLU A 147 -2.49 -14.05 -1.69
N GLY A 148 -2.82 -13.36 -2.77
CA GLY A 148 -3.31 -11.98 -2.71
C GLY A 148 -3.74 -11.45 -4.06
N GLU A 149 -4.77 -10.62 -4.07
CA GLU A 149 -5.25 -9.94 -5.27
C GLU A 149 -5.60 -8.49 -4.96
N GLY A 150 -5.22 -7.59 -5.87
CA GLY A 150 -5.53 -6.19 -5.77
C GLY A 150 -5.33 -5.43 -7.07
N GLU A 151 -5.69 -4.16 -7.02
CA GLU A 151 -5.54 -3.21 -8.12
C GLU A 151 -5.01 -1.87 -7.59
N ILE A 152 -4.05 -1.31 -8.31
CA ILE A 152 -3.56 0.05 -8.13
C ILE A 152 -4.08 0.86 -9.30
N THR A 153 -4.76 1.97 -9.00
CA THR A 153 -5.20 2.94 -10.01
C THR A 153 -4.63 4.32 -9.67
N TRP A 154 -4.08 4.99 -10.66
CA TRP A 154 -3.73 6.40 -10.59
C TRP A 154 -4.66 7.19 -11.49
N THR A 155 -5.44 8.09 -10.89
CA THR A 155 -6.42 8.93 -11.60
C THR A 155 -5.95 10.36 -11.72
N ASN A 156 -6.32 11.01 -12.83
CA ASN A 156 -5.79 12.32 -13.24
C ASN A 156 -4.25 12.32 -13.23
N ALA A 157 -3.70 11.21 -13.74
CA ALA A 157 -2.28 10.92 -13.68
C ALA A 157 -1.52 11.90 -14.57
N GLN A 158 -0.54 12.59 -13.99
CA GLN A 158 0.36 13.47 -14.71
C GLN A 158 1.73 13.42 -14.08
N ILE A 159 2.75 13.21 -14.90
CA ILE A 159 4.16 13.28 -14.51
C ILE A 159 4.68 14.63 -14.97
N SER A 160 5.27 15.39 -14.06
CA SER A 160 5.91 16.67 -14.37
C SER A 160 7.38 16.59 -13.98
N MET A 161 8.25 16.84 -14.96
CA MET A 161 9.71 16.83 -14.78
C MET A 161 10.27 18.14 -15.34
N LEU A 162 11.01 18.86 -14.49
CA LEU A 162 11.50 20.20 -14.80
C LEU A 162 10.34 21.15 -15.18
N SER A 163 10.22 21.54 -16.45
CA SER A 163 9.16 22.42 -16.97
C SER A 163 8.27 21.74 -18.01
N GLN A 164 8.29 20.41 -18.09
CA GLN A 164 7.50 19.63 -19.03
C GLN A 164 6.59 18.67 -18.27
N SER A 165 5.33 18.59 -18.69
CA SER A 165 4.32 17.71 -18.11
C SER A 165 3.80 16.71 -19.14
N VAL A 166 3.61 15.46 -18.72
CA VAL A 166 3.05 14.39 -19.52
C VAL A 166 1.74 13.94 -18.86
N PRO A 167 0.58 14.24 -19.45
CA PRO A 167 -0.70 13.73 -18.96
C PRO A 167 -0.81 12.24 -19.35
N LEU A 168 -0.90 11.38 -18.34
CA LEU A 168 -1.14 9.94 -18.49
C LEU A 168 -2.61 9.58 -18.33
N GLU A 169 -3.42 10.49 -17.80
CA GLU A 169 -4.86 10.40 -17.55
C GLU A 169 -5.24 9.34 -16.50
N LYS A 170 -5.09 8.06 -16.86
CA LYS A 170 -5.35 6.93 -15.97
C LYS A 170 -4.29 5.84 -16.16
N VAL A 171 -3.65 5.45 -15.06
CA VAL A 171 -2.75 4.29 -14.99
C VAL A 171 -3.42 3.23 -14.14
N SER A 172 -3.47 1.98 -14.59
CA SER A 172 -4.00 0.87 -13.81
C SER A 172 -3.03 -0.30 -13.82
N ALA A 173 -2.84 -0.93 -12.68
CA ALA A 173 -2.06 -2.14 -12.52
C ALA A 173 -2.76 -3.14 -11.61
N ARG A 174 -2.87 -4.39 -12.06
CA ARG A 174 -3.29 -5.51 -11.22
C ARG A 174 -2.08 -6.04 -10.45
N LEU A 175 -2.27 -6.25 -9.16
CA LEU A 175 -1.33 -6.89 -8.24
C LEU A 175 -1.86 -8.28 -7.94
N THR A 176 -1.03 -9.30 -8.15
CA THR A 176 -1.31 -10.66 -7.68
C THR A 176 -0.14 -11.17 -6.85
N CYS A 177 -0.45 -11.99 -5.86
CA CYS A 177 0.54 -12.75 -5.14
C CYS A 177 0.12 -14.21 -5.08
N GLU A 178 1.01 -15.10 -5.48
CA GLU A 178 0.79 -16.54 -5.42
C GLU A 178 2.09 -17.22 -5.01
N ASN A 179 2.04 -18.07 -3.97
CA ASN A 179 3.18 -18.86 -3.51
C ASN A 179 4.47 -18.04 -3.27
N GLY A 180 4.32 -16.85 -2.69
CA GLY A 180 5.43 -15.94 -2.41
C GLY A 180 5.96 -15.19 -3.63
N GLN A 181 5.36 -15.33 -4.81
CA GLN A 181 5.70 -14.55 -5.99
C GLN A 181 4.72 -13.39 -6.14
N ILE A 182 5.22 -12.16 -6.17
CA ILE A 182 4.41 -10.97 -6.43
C ILE A 182 4.49 -10.64 -7.91
N SER A 183 3.35 -10.52 -8.58
CA SER A 183 3.25 -10.03 -9.95
C SER A 183 2.46 -8.73 -10.00
N LEU A 184 2.99 -7.76 -10.72
CA LEU A 184 2.31 -6.53 -11.07
C LEU A 184 2.18 -6.49 -12.59
N LYS A 185 0.98 -6.28 -13.13
CA LYS A 185 0.75 -6.10 -14.56
C LYS A 185 -0.15 -4.90 -14.78
N GLY A 186 0.31 -3.95 -15.57
CA GLY A 186 -0.44 -2.73 -15.83
C GLY A 186 -0.32 -2.27 -17.26
N GLN A 187 -1.26 -1.42 -17.62
CA GLN A 187 -1.29 -0.75 -18.90
C GLN A 187 -1.82 0.66 -18.72
N GLN A 188 -1.43 1.52 -19.64
CA GLN A 188 -1.84 2.90 -19.67
C GLN A 188 -1.98 3.33 -21.14
N VAL A 189 -3.04 4.10 -21.41
CA VAL A 189 -3.34 4.63 -22.74
C VAL A 189 -3.76 6.08 -22.58
N SER A 190 -3.11 6.97 -23.32
CA SER A 190 -3.42 8.40 -23.42
C SER A 190 -2.95 8.94 -24.77
N ASP A 191 -3.32 10.17 -25.09
CA ASP A 191 -2.84 10.86 -26.30
C ASP A 191 -1.35 11.22 -26.24
N ALA A 192 -0.75 11.26 -25.05
CA ALA A 192 0.67 11.57 -24.87
C ALA A 192 1.55 10.31 -24.86
N LEU A 193 1.05 9.21 -24.31
CA LEU A 193 1.80 7.96 -24.14
C LEU A 193 0.86 6.76 -24.07
N GLN A 194 1.29 5.65 -24.67
CA GLN A 194 0.74 4.32 -24.38
C GLN A 194 1.83 3.46 -23.78
N SER A 195 1.50 2.64 -22.79
CA SER A 195 2.48 1.74 -22.18
C SER A 195 1.83 0.50 -21.61
N GLU A 196 2.61 -0.56 -21.56
CA GLU A 196 2.30 -1.79 -20.85
C GLU A 196 3.54 -2.21 -20.08
N TYR A 197 3.34 -2.69 -18.87
CA TYR A 197 4.43 -3.09 -18.01
C TYR A 197 4.02 -4.27 -17.16
N SER A 198 5.01 -5.11 -16.88
CA SER A 198 4.87 -6.19 -15.93
C SER A 198 6.14 -6.30 -15.10
N MET A 199 5.95 -6.52 -13.81
CA MET A 199 6.99 -6.75 -12.84
C MET A 199 6.70 -8.02 -12.09
N VAL A 200 7.73 -8.81 -11.84
CA VAL A 200 7.65 -10.03 -11.05
C VAL A 200 8.75 -9.97 -10.00
N LEU A 201 8.39 -10.16 -8.74
CA LEU A 201 9.32 -10.31 -7.62
C LEU A 201 9.23 -11.73 -7.08
N THR A 202 10.36 -12.43 -7.04
CA THR A 202 10.45 -13.80 -6.55
C THR A 202 10.82 -13.84 -5.06
N PRO A 203 10.55 -14.96 -4.37
CA PRO A 203 10.98 -15.18 -2.97
C PRO A 203 12.47 -14.98 -2.68
N GLN A 204 13.33 -14.99 -3.70
CA GLN A 204 14.79 -14.80 -3.59
C GLN A 204 15.20 -13.33 -3.79
N ASP A 205 14.26 -12.39 -3.61
CA ASP A 205 14.42 -10.97 -3.87
C ASP A 205 14.81 -10.64 -5.32
N GLN A 206 14.62 -11.56 -6.27
CA GLN A 206 14.92 -11.29 -7.67
C GLN A 206 13.72 -10.62 -8.31
N TYR A 207 13.95 -9.47 -8.95
CA TYR A 207 12.93 -8.79 -9.73
C TYR A 207 13.20 -8.93 -11.22
N GLN A 208 12.12 -9.06 -11.98
CA GLN A 208 12.10 -8.97 -13.43
C GLN A 208 11.06 -7.94 -13.81
N PHE A 209 11.52 -6.85 -14.42
CA PHE A 209 10.68 -5.82 -15.00
C PHE A 209 10.78 -5.90 -16.51
N GLN A 210 9.64 -5.90 -17.18
CA GLN A 210 9.54 -5.82 -18.62
C GLN A 210 8.37 -4.91 -18.98
N GLY A 211 8.55 -4.08 -20.00
CA GLY A 211 7.48 -3.22 -20.47
C GLY A 211 7.83 -2.59 -21.79
N TRP A 212 6.86 -1.90 -22.37
CA TRP A 212 7.06 -1.11 -23.56
C TRP A 212 6.30 0.20 -23.44
N VAL A 213 6.81 1.23 -24.12
CA VAL A 213 6.11 2.50 -24.27
C VAL A 213 6.04 2.88 -25.74
N LYS A 214 4.95 3.53 -26.13
CA LYS A 214 4.75 4.09 -27.46
C LYS A 214 4.47 5.58 -27.31
N PRO A 215 5.40 6.46 -27.74
CA PRO A 215 5.19 7.90 -27.77
C PRO A 215 3.93 8.27 -28.55
N GLY A 216 3.09 9.12 -27.95
CA GLY A 216 1.95 9.75 -28.63
C GLY A 216 2.32 11.12 -29.21
N GLU A 217 1.40 11.73 -29.95
CA GLU A 217 1.60 13.03 -30.59
C GLU A 217 1.77 14.18 -29.58
N ARG A 218 1.19 14.03 -28.37
CA ARG A 218 1.32 15.01 -27.30
C ARG A 218 2.52 14.79 -26.38
N LEU A 219 3.41 13.84 -26.68
CA LEU A 219 4.61 13.64 -25.86
C LEU A 219 5.59 14.80 -26.07
N PRO A 220 6.07 15.48 -25.00
CA PRO A 220 7.08 16.52 -25.15
C PRO A 220 8.38 15.97 -25.75
N LYS A 221 9.02 16.77 -26.60
CA LYS A 221 10.25 16.38 -27.34
C LYS A 221 11.35 15.84 -26.42
N MET A 222 11.51 16.41 -25.23
CA MET A 222 12.50 15.97 -24.25
C MET A 222 12.29 14.50 -23.83
N PHE A 223 11.06 14.11 -23.51
CA PHE A 223 10.75 12.72 -23.13
C PHE A 223 10.95 11.77 -24.32
N ASN A 224 10.54 12.19 -25.51
CA ASN A 224 10.74 11.39 -26.73
C ASN A 224 12.23 11.15 -27.01
N GLN A 225 13.07 12.18 -26.91
CA GLN A 225 14.52 12.07 -27.07
C GLN A 225 15.16 11.17 -26.01
N TRP A 226 14.71 11.28 -24.75
CA TRP A 226 15.19 10.43 -23.67
C TRP A 226 14.88 8.95 -23.96
N ILE A 227 13.65 8.63 -24.33
CA ILE A 227 13.24 7.26 -24.69
C ILE A 227 14.09 6.72 -25.85
N GLN A 228 14.30 7.51 -26.90
CA GLN A 228 15.11 7.13 -28.07
C GLN A 228 16.59 6.92 -27.75
N THR A 229 17.10 7.54 -26.68
CA THR A 229 18.49 7.38 -26.26
C THR A 229 18.72 6.06 -25.52
N TYR A 230 17.73 5.58 -24.76
CA TYR A 230 17.87 4.42 -23.88
C TYR A 230 17.17 3.15 -24.39
N ALA A 231 16.35 3.24 -25.43
CA ALA A 231 15.66 2.09 -26.01
C ALA A 231 15.58 2.16 -27.53
N SER A 232 15.63 0.99 -28.16
CA SER A 232 15.39 0.82 -29.60
C SER A 232 13.90 0.64 -29.89
N THR A 233 13.44 1.20 -31.00
CA THR A 233 12.06 1.01 -31.46
C THR A 233 11.89 -0.34 -32.17
N ASP A 234 10.74 -0.98 -31.95
CA ASP A 234 10.27 -2.08 -32.78
C ASP A 234 9.56 -1.58 -34.06
N ALA A 235 9.14 -2.50 -34.93
CA ALA A 235 8.41 -2.19 -36.16
C ALA A 235 7.03 -1.52 -35.94
N GLN A 236 6.53 -1.48 -34.70
CA GLN A 236 5.25 -0.91 -34.31
C GLN A 236 5.41 0.47 -33.64
N GLY A 237 6.64 0.98 -33.56
CA GLY A 237 6.97 2.25 -32.90
C GLY A 237 7.06 2.15 -31.37
N ARG A 238 7.17 0.93 -30.82
CA ARG A 238 7.24 0.69 -29.38
C ARG A 238 8.69 0.57 -28.94
N TYR A 239 9.01 1.21 -27.83
CA TYR A 239 10.29 1.17 -27.17
C TYR A 239 10.19 0.23 -25.98
N SER A 240 10.91 -0.89 -26.04
CA SER A 240 10.87 -1.93 -25.01
C SER A 240 11.95 -1.71 -23.95
N PHE A 241 11.60 -1.94 -22.70
CA PHE A 241 12.48 -1.88 -21.55
C PHE A 241 12.44 -3.21 -20.82
N GLN A 242 13.61 -3.72 -20.47
CA GLN A 242 13.76 -4.88 -19.62
C GLN A 242 14.84 -4.61 -18.60
N SER A 243 14.56 -4.92 -17.34
CA SER A 243 15.52 -4.83 -16.25
C SER A 243 15.31 -6.01 -15.32
N ASN A 244 16.39 -6.73 -15.05
CA ASN A 244 16.40 -7.81 -14.08
C ASN A 244 17.45 -7.48 -13.02
N GLY A 245 17.19 -7.81 -11.76
CA GLY A 245 18.13 -7.57 -10.68
C GLY A 245 17.68 -8.18 -9.37
N THR A 246 18.35 -7.80 -8.29
CA THR A 246 17.99 -8.21 -6.93
C THR A 246 17.59 -6.97 -6.14
N LEU A 247 16.43 -7.03 -5.49
CA LEU A 247 15.93 -5.98 -4.62
C LEU A 247 16.75 -5.98 -3.33
N THR A 248 17.72 -5.08 -3.23
CA THR A 248 18.43 -4.83 -1.96
C THR A 248 17.71 -3.68 -1.27
N LEU A 249 16.91 -3.99 -0.25
CA LEU A 249 16.32 -2.93 0.57
C LEU A 249 17.47 -2.18 1.28
N PRO A 250 17.53 -0.84 1.20
CA PRO A 250 18.50 -0.09 1.99
C PRO A 250 18.24 -0.35 3.47
N ASN A 251 19.28 -0.76 4.20
CA ASN A 251 19.26 -0.98 5.66
C ASN A 251 18.90 0.29 6.43
#